data_AF-A0A954JWS7-F1
#
_entry.id   AF-A0A954JWS7-F1
#
_cell.length_a   1.000
_cell.length_b   1.000
_cell.length_c   1.000
_cell.angle_alpha   90.00
_cell.angle_beta   90.00
_cell.angle_gamma   90.00
#
_symmetry.space_group_name_H-M   'P 1'
#
loop_
_entity.id
_entity.type
_entity.pdbx_description
1 polymer ?
#
loop_
_entity_poly.entity_id
_entity_poly.type
_entity_poly.pdbx_seq_one_letter_code
_entity_poly.pdbx_strand_id
1 'polypeptide(L)'
;QAQYVVRVAYAKDRQGEIRLEAEGKELHPLMAKPEPAEPREFDIPQSLTADGELTLNWFREAGRGGNGRGCQVREVWLIRKNLL
;
A
#
# COMPACT_ATOMS: atom_id res chain seq x y z
N GLN A 1 -2.18 7.87 22.17
CA GLN A 1 -1.72 8.04 20.77
C GLN A 1 -2.61 7.23 19.84
N ALA A 2 -2.81 7.67 18.61
CA ALA A 2 -3.59 6.92 17.63
C ALA A 2 -2.80 5.72 17.08
N GLN A 3 -3.52 4.69 16.62
CA GLN A 3 -2.98 3.60 15.82
C GLN A 3 -3.76 3.56 14.51
N TYR A 4 -3.10 3.16 13.42
CA TYR A 4 -3.69 3.21 12.10
C TYR A 4 -3.51 1.90 11.33
N VAL A 5 -4.43 1.68 10.41
CA VAL A 5 -4.34 0.70 9.33
C VAL A 5 -4.31 1.46 8.02
N VAL A 6 -3.44 1.04 7.10
CA VAL A 6 -3.57 1.40 5.70
C VAL A 6 -4.36 0.32 4.99
N ARG A 7 -5.49 0.71 4.42
CA ARG A 7 -6.30 -0.14 3.55
C ARG A 7 -6.05 0.26 2.10
N VAL A 8 -5.86 -0.70 1.21
CA VAL A 8 -5.54 -0.45 -0.20
C VAL A 8 -6.31 -1.39 -1.11
N ALA A 9 -6.96 -0.85 -2.13
CA ALA A 9 -7.53 -1.60 -3.24
C ALA A 9 -6.71 -1.34 -4.52
N TYR A 10 -6.23 -2.39 -5.18
CA TYR A 10 -5.40 -2.28 -6.38
C TYR A 10 -6.24 -2.30 -7.65
N ALA A 11 -5.88 -1.46 -8.63
CA ALA A 11 -6.57 -1.47 -9.91
C ALA A 11 -6.11 -2.65 -10.77
N LYS A 12 -7.06 -3.23 -11.50
CA LYS A 12 -6.79 -4.25 -12.51
C LYS A 12 -6.41 -3.55 -13.81
N ASP A 13 -5.12 -3.48 -14.11
CA ASP A 13 -4.64 -2.84 -15.35
C ASP A 13 -3.80 -3.77 -16.23
N ARG A 14 -3.12 -4.78 -15.65
CA ARG A 14 -2.33 -5.85 -16.30
C ARG A 14 -1.85 -6.88 -15.28
N GLN A 15 -1.40 -8.04 -15.77
CA GLN A 15 -0.61 -9.00 -14.97
C GLN A 15 0.68 -8.32 -14.48
N GLY A 16 0.94 -8.41 -13.19
CA GLY A 16 2.12 -7.83 -12.54
C GLY A 16 1.96 -7.78 -11.04
N GLU A 17 3.08 -7.86 -10.34
CA GLU A 17 3.11 -7.78 -8.89
C GLU A 17 3.28 -6.33 -8.41
N ILE A 18 2.84 -6.09 -7.19
CA ILE A 18 2.96 -4.79 -6.53
C ILE A 18 3.48 -4.95 -5.11
N ARG A 19 4.32 -4.02 -4.70
CA ARG A 19 4.93 -3.92 -3.36
C ARG A 19 4.57 -2.57 -2.77
N LEU A 20 4.35 -2.52 -1.46
CA LEU A 20 4.02 -1.31 -0.73
C LEU A 20 4.99 -1.09 0.42
N GLU A 21 5.48 0.13 0.53
CA GLU A 21 6.24 0.63 1.68
C GLU A 21 5.55 1.82 2.32
N ALA A 22 5.80 2.02 3.62
CA ALA A 22 5.51 3.22 4.37
C ALA A 22 6.82 3.71 5.03
N GLU A 23 7.23 4.94 4.78
CA GLU A 23 8.46 5.52 5.38
C GLU A 23 9.71 4.62 5.20
N GLY A 24 9.86 4.03 4.01
CA GLY A 24 10.94 3.09 3.68
C GLY A 24 10.84 1.72 4.36
N LYS A 25 9.80 1.46 5.17
CA LYS A 25 9.49 0.15 5.73
C LYS A 25 8.48 -0.59 4.85
N GLU A 26 8.81 -1.81 4.47
CA GLU A 26 7.91 -2.66 3.71
C GLU A 26 6.67 -3.05 4.54
N LEU A 27 5.48 -2.80 3.97
CA LEU A 27 4.20 -3.26 4.52
C LEU A 27 3.79 -4.60 3.90
N HIS A 28 4.09 -4.79 2.61
CA HIS A 28 4.05 -6.10 1.96
C HIS A 28 5.04 -6.18 0.79
N PRO A 29 5.62 -7.37 0.52
CA PRO A 29 6.53 -7.59 -0.60
C PRO A 29 5.80 -7.49 -1.93
N LEU A 30 6.52 -7.71 -3.04
CA LEU A 30 5.88 -7.97 -4.33
C LEU A 30 4.88 -9.12 -4.18
N MET A 31 3.62 -8.83 -4.48
CA MET A 31 2.54 -9.80 -4.49
C MET A 31 1.63 -9.57 -5.70
N ALA A 32 0.99 -10.64 -6.16
CA ALA A 32 -0.06 -10.54 -7.16
C ALA A 32 -1.19 -9.63 -6.65
N LYS A 33 -1.67 -8.73 -7.51
CA LYS A 33 -2.85 -7.91 -7.22
C LYS A 33 -4.07 -8.84 -7.02
N PRO A 34 -4.85 -8.70 -5.93
CA PRO A 34 -6.03 -9.52 -5.69
C PRO A 34 -7.05 -9.42 -6.85
N GLU A 35 -7.67 -10.56 -7.18
CA GLU A 35 -8.82 -10.64 -8.09
C GLU A 35 -9.96 -11.40 -7.39
N PRO A 36 -11.12 -10.77 -7.14
CA PRO A 36 -11.47 -9.38 -7.47
C PRO A 36 -10.61 -8.37 -6.70
N ALA A 37 -10.66 -7.09 -7.09
CA ALA A 37 -9.89 -5.97 -6.53
C ALA A 37 -10.33 -5.61 -5.09
N GLU A 38 -10.26 -6.58 -4.18
CA GLU A 38 -10.67 -6.47 -2.80
C GLU A 38 -9.63 -5.67 -2.00
N PRO A 39 -10.07 -4.78 -1.08
CA PRO A 39 -9.17 -4.05 -0.22
C PRO A 39 -8.37 -4.99 0.69
N ARG A 40 -7.08 -4.69 0.84
CA ARG A 40 -6.18 -5.33 1.82
C ARG A 40 -5.80 -4.35 2.90
N GLU A 41 -5.63 -4.83 4.11
CA GLU A 41 -5.29 -4.03 5.28
C GLU A 41 -3.89 -4.37 5.80
N PHE A 42 -3.13 -3.33 6.12
CA PHE A 42 -1.78 -3.44 6.64
C PHE A 42 -1.63 -2.53 7.86
N ASP A 43 -1.11 -3.09 8.94
CA ASP A 43 -0.85 -2.34 10.16
C ASP A 43 0.30 -1.35 9.98
N ILE A 44 0.10 -0.13 10.46
CA ILE A 44 1.15 0.89 10.48
C ILE A 44 1.73 0.98 11.89
N PRO A 45 3.06 0.74 12.05
CA PRO A 45 3.73 1.03 13.32
C PRO A 45 3.53 2.49 13.69
N GLN A 46 3.18 2.76 14.95
CA GLN A 46 2.85 4.13 15.42
C GLN A 46 3.98 5.14 15.16
N SER A 47 5.23 4.68 15.15
CA SER A 47 6.40 5.52 14.88
C SER A 47 6.38 6.14 13.48
N LEU A 48 5.72 5.50 12.50
CA LEU A 48 5.69 5.98 11.10
C LEU A 48 4.65 7.08 10.87
N THR A 49 3.86 7.44 11.88
CA THR A 49 2.86 8.52 11.82
C THR A 49 3.07 9.53 12.93
N ALA A 50 4.22 9.49 13.61
CA ALA A 50 4.45 10.23 14.86
C ALA A 50 4.67 11.74 14.63
N ASP A 51 5.18 12.12 13.47
CA ASP A 51 5.39 13.50 13.02
C ASP A 51 4.15 14.12 12.36
N GLY A 52 3.10 13.33 12.14
CA GLY A 52 1.87 13.76 11.47
C GLY A 52 1.91 13.61 9.95
N GLU A 53 2.99 13.07 9.38
CA GLU A 53 3.12 12.75 7.97
C GLU A 53 3.19 11.22 7.76
N LEU A 54 2.81 10.77 6.57
CA LEU A 54 2.93 9.37 6.18
C LEU A 54 3.12 9.28 4.66
N THR A 55 4.29 8.86 4.25
CA THR A 55 4.68 8.64 2.86
C THR A 55 4.51 7.18 2.51
N LEU A 56 3.65 6.91 1.53
CA LEU A 56 3.43 5.59 0.97
C LEU A 56 4.06 5.47 -0.42
N ASN A 57 4.85 4.43 -0.64
CA ASN A 57 5.52 4.17 -1.91
C ASN A 57 5.08 2.81 -2.48
N TRP A 58 4.63 2.81 -3.73
CA TRP A 58 4.29 1.60 -4.45
C TRP A 58 5.33 1.29 -5.51
N PHE A 59 5.73 0.03 -5.59
CA PHE A 59 6.71 -0.44 -6.55
C PHE A 59 6.12 -1.60 -7.35
N ARG A 60 6.50 -1.67 -8.62
CA ARG A 60 6.30 -2.84 -9.47
C ARG A 60 7.61 -3.64 -9.56
N GLU A 61 7.55 -4.79 -10.21
CA GLU A 61 8.74 -5.57 -10.55
C GLU A 61 9.83 -4.71 -11.23
N ALA A 62 11.07 -4.85 -10.78
CA ALA A 62 12.23 -4.16 -11.36
C ALA A 62 12.45 -4.55 -12.83
N GLY A 63 13.09 -3.68 -13.61
CA GLY A 63 13.38 -3.94 -15.02
C GLY A 63 12.17 -3.87 -15.96
N ARG A 64 10.95 -3.71 -15.44
CA ARG A 64 9.77 -3.44 -16.27
C ARG A 64 9.64 -1.95 -16.59
N GLY A 65 10.39 -1.50 -17.59
CA GLY A 65 10.26 -0.16 -18.17
C GLY A 65 8.88 0.11 -18.81
N GLY A 66 8.66 1.33 -19.29
CA GLY A 66 7.45 1.73 -20.02
C GLY A 66 6.77 2.99 -19.47
N ASN A 67 5.50 3.18 -19.80
CA ASN A 67 4.76 4.45 -19.65
C ASN A 67 4.31 4.75 -18.20
N GLY A 68 5.04 4.30 -17.18
CA GLY A 68 4.70 4.54 -15.76
C GLY A 68 3.54 3.69 -15.21
N ARG A 69 3.09 2.66 -15.93
CA ARG A 69 2.04 1.73 -15.47
C ARG A 69 2.61 0.66 -14.52
N GLY A 70 1.77 0.04 -13.70
CA GLY A 70 2.11 -1.09 -12.82
C GLY A 70 1.78 -0.85 -11.34
N CYS A 71 1.75 0.41 -10.89
CA CYS A 71 1.50 0.81 -9.51
C CYS A 71 0.11 1.43 -9.30
N GLN A 72 -0.88 1.06 -10.11
CA GLN A 72 -2.20 1.66 -10.04
C GLN A 72 -2.94 1.22 -8.79
N VAL A 73 -3.23 2.20 -7.95
CA VAL A 73 -4.09 2.08 -6.77
C VAL A 73 -5.46 2.60 -7.17
N ARG A 74 -6.51 1.82 -6.85
CA ARG A 74 -7.90 2.24 -7.04
C ARG A 74 -8.34 3.15 -5.90
N GLU A 75 -8.09 2.71 -4.67
CA GLU A 75 -8.44 3.41 -3.45
C GLU A 75 -7.38 3.16 -2.37
N VAL A 76 -7.15 4.16 -1.53
CA VAL A 76 -6.29 4.08 -0.35
C VAL A 76 -6.98 4.81 0.80
N TRP A 77 -6.92 4.20 1.99
CA TRP A 77 -7.47 4.78 3.21
C TRP A 77 -6.44 4.69 4.33
N LEU A 78 -6.32 5.77 5.10
CA LEU A 78 -5.70 5.74 6.42
C LEU A 78 -6.82 5.68 7.47
N ILE A 79 -6.95 4.55 8.13
CA ILE A 79 -8.07 4.27 9.04
C ILE A 79 -7.51 4.26 10.47
N ARG A 80 -8.03 5.14 11.32
CA ARG A 80 -7.72 5.09 12.75
C ARG A 80 -8.35 3.83 13.35
N LYS A 81 -7.54 3.00 14.02
CA LYS A 81 -8.05 1.87 14.80
C LYS A 81 -8.88 2.42 15.96
N ASN A 82 -10.13 2.00 16.05
CA ASN A 82 -10.90 2.13 17.28
C ASN A 82 -10.43 0.99 18.20
N LEU A 83 -9.62 1.34 19.19
CA LEU A 83 -9.36 0.44 20.30
C LEU A 83 -10.63 0.42 21.15
N LEU A 84 -11.34 -0.71 21.18
CA LEU A 84 -12.34 -1.01 22.19
C LEU A 84 -11.66 -1.15 23.56
#